data_AF-A0A2G6Y4D1-F1
#
_entry.id   AF-A0A2G6Y4D1-F1
#
_cell.length_a   1.000
_cell.length_b   1.000
_cell.length_c   1.000
_cell.angle_alpha   90.00
_cell.angle_beta   90.00
_cell.angle_gamma   90.00
#
_symmetry.space_group_name_H-M   'P 1'
#
loop_
_entity.id
_entity.type
_entity.pdbx_description
1 polymer ?
#
loop_
_entity_poly.entity_id
_entity_poly.type
_entity_poly.pdbx_seq_one_letter_code
_entity_poly.pdbx_strand_id
1 'polypeptide(L)'
;MQAHYYAQVSAASIVFAVTQVAAEIEAPDMVPIESLDASLIGQRWNPAAQAFEPGPPPAETTERNVSRKAFLSRFTDAEAIDIDLASIGATREAATVRRYLSKVNAAQHIDLADDETRTGVQALEAAGLLQPGRALAILDAPIEPKELP
;
A
#
# COMPACT_ATOMS: atom_id res chain seq x y z
N MET A 1 9.35 23.60 -37.31
CA MET A 1 9.74 23.35 -35.91
C MET A 1 9.95 21.85 -35.78
N GLN A 2 11.14 21.42 -35.37
CA GLN A 2 11.41 20.00 -35.09
C GLN A 2 10.80 19.69 -33.72
N ALA A 3 9.99 18.63 -33.63
CA ALA A 3 9.46 18.16 -32.36
C ALA A 3 10.45 17.18 -31.74
N HIS A 4 10.74 17.33 -30.45
CA HIS A 4 11.58 16.41 -29.69
C HIS A 4 10.70 15.68 -28.66
N TYR A 5 10.89 14.37 -28.52
CA TYR A 5 10.12 13.54 -27.60
C TYR A 5 11.04 12.97 -26.53
N TYR A 6 10.54 12.92 -25.30
CA TYR A 6 11.29 12.43 -24.15
C TYR A 6 10.42 11.53 -23.27
N ALA A 7 11.02 10.45 -22.78
CA ALA A 7 10.52 9.70 -21.65
C ALA A 7 11.16 10.23 -20.36
N GLN A 8 10.33 10.64 -19.40
CA GLN A 8 10.79 11.12 -18.09
C GLN A 8 10.90 9.95 -17.13
N VAL A 9 12.07 9.78 -16.52
CA VAL A 9 12.37 8.65 -15.63
C VAL A 9 12.54 9.09 -14.19
N SER A 10 12.08 8.27 -13.25
CA SER A 10 12.27 8.47 -11.82
C SER A 10 13.71 8.15 -11.40
N ALA A 11 14.04 8.40 -10.12
CA ALA A 11 15.33 7.97 -9.55
C ALA A 11 15.59 6.45 -9.65
N ALA A 12 14.54 5.64 -9.79
CA ALA A 12 14.63 4.19 -10.03
C ALA A 12 14.70 3.82 -11.53
N SER A 13 14.91 4.81 -12.41
CA SER A 13 14.90 4.68 -13.87
C SER A 13 13.56 4.20 -14.45
N ILE A 14 12.44 4.43 -13.75
CA ILE A 14 11.11 4.04 -14.23
C ILE A 14 10.46 5.21 -14.96
N VAL A 15 10.00 4.99 -16.19
CA VAL A 15 9.29 6.00 -16.97
C VAL A 15 7.95 6.30 -16.32
N PHE A 16 7.72 7.57 -15.96
CA PHE A 16 6.45 8.01 -15.36
C PHE A 16 5.68 8.98 -16.25
N ALA A 17 6.33 9.60 -17.25
CA ALA A 17 5.70 10.50 -18.20
C ALA A 17 6.40 10.45 -19.55
N VAL A 18 5.68 10.84 -20.60
CA VAL A 18 6.20 11.03 -21.95
C VAL A 18 5.78 12.40 -22.45
N THR A 19 6.75 13.18 -22.92
CA THR A 19 6.54 14.61 -23.23
C THR A 19 7.12 14.99 -24.57
N GLN A 20 6.43 15.90 -25.25
CA GLN A 20 6.89 16.55 -26.48
C GLN A 20 7.30 17.98 -26.16
N VAL A 21 8.46 18.40 -26.66
CA VAL A 21 9.01 19.73 -26.46
C VAL A 21 9.48 20.34 -27.79
N ALA A 22 9.53 21.67 -27.84
CA ALA A 22 9.85 22.43 -29.05
C ALA A 22 11.37 22.60 -29.29
N ALA A 23 12.20 22.21 -28.31
CA ALA A 23 13.65 22.30 -28.36
C ALA A 23 14.27 21.13 -27.58
N GLU A 24 15.52 20.80 -27.89
CA GLU A 24 16.27 19.76 -27.21
C GLU A 24 16.47 20.08 -25.73
N ILE A 25 16.27 19.08 -24.87
CA ILE A 25 16.51 19.14 -23.42
C ILE A 25 17.60 18.13 -23.09
N GLU A 26 18.67 18.61 -22.47
CA GLU A 26 19.75 17.77 -21.92
C GLU A 26 19.57 17.70 -20.40
N ALA A 27 18.96 16.61 -19.93
CA ALA A 27 18.76 16.36 -18.51
C ALA A 27 18.87 14.84 -18.22
N PRO A 28 19.41 14.44 -17.06
CA PRO A 28 19.67 13.03 -16.75
C PRO A 28 18.40 12.18 -16.59
N ASP A 29 17.25 12.83 -16.36
CA ASP A 29 15.92 12.23 -16.22
C ASP A 29 15.09 12.28 -17.52
N MET A 30 15.64 12.86 -18.59
CA MET A 30 14.98 13.03 -19.90
C MET A 30 15.65 12.11 -20.93
N VAL A 31 15.03 10.96 -21.19
CA VAL A 31 15.52 9.99 -22.19
C VAL A 31 14.91 10.32 -23.56
N PRO A 32 15.72 10.65 -24.60
CA PRO A 32 15.20 10.92 -25.94
C PRO A 32 14.51 9.70 -26.53
N ILE A 33 13.35 9.90 -27.16
CA ILE A 33 12.58 8.84 -27.83
C ILE A 33 12.13 9.32 -29.22
N GLU A 34 11.77 8.38 -30.11
CA GLU A 34 11.43 8.70 -31.50
C GLU A 34 10.02 9.28 -31.67
N SER A 35 9.11 9.01 -30.74
CA SER A 35 7.71 9.42 -30.82
C SER A 35 7.06 9.52 -29.43
N LEU A 36 5.86 10.12 -29.36
CA LEU A 36 5.07 10.19 -28.12
C LEU A 36 4.46 8.82 -27.77
N ASP A 37 5.27 7.91 -27.26
CA ASP A 37 4.87 6.54 -26.95
C ASP A 37 4.55 6.33 -25.47
N ALA A 38 3.25 6.41 -25.13
CA ALA A 38 2.77 6.17 -23.77
C ALA A 38 2.93 4.71 -23.30
N SER A 39 3.22 3.75 -24.19
CA SER A 39 3.47 2.36 -23.80
C SER A 39 4.78 2.17 -23.02
N LEU A 40 5.66 3.18 -23.07
CA LEU A 40 6.88 3.22 -22.27
C LEU A 40 6.62 3.49 -20.78
N ILE A 41 5.45 4.04 -20.42
CA ILE A 41 5.12 4.32 -19.02
C ILE A 41 5.14 3.01 -18.20
N GLY A 42 5.87 3.02 -17.08
CA GLY A 42 6.10 1.86 -16.23
C GLY A 42 7.27 0.98 -16.65
N GLN A 43 7.84 1.18 -17.84
CA GLN A 43 9.08 0.50 -18.24
C GLN A 43 10.29 1.10 -17.52
N ARG A 44 11.35 0.29 -17.38
CA ARG A 44 12.63 0.71 -16.83
C ARG A 44 13.58 1.08 -17.97
N TRP A 45 14.16 2.26 -17.89
CA TRP A 45 15.27 2.67 -18.75
C TRP A 45 16.57 2.00 -18.30
N ASN A 46 17.21 1.25 -19.20
CA ASN A 46 18.54 0.70 -18.99
C ASN A 46 19.58 1.55 -19.75
N PRO A 47 20.37 2.40 -19.07
CA PRO A 47 21.35 3.25 -19.73
C PRO A 47 22.52 2.48 -20.36
N ALA A 48 22.82 1.27 -19.88
CA ALA A 48 23.92 0.45 -20.42
C ALA A 48 23.52 -0.22 -21.75
N ALA A 49 22.26 -0.64 -21.87
CA ALA A 49 21.70 -1.24 -23.10
C ALA A 49 21.10 -0.19 -24.05
N GLN A 50 20.93 1.06 -23.58
CA GLN A 50 20.17 2.11 -24.26
C GLN A 50 18.77 1.65 -24.72
N ALA A 51 18.11 0.86 -23.87
CA ALA A 51 16.83 0.23 -24.18
C ALA A 51 15.85 0.33 -23.01
N PHE A 52 14.56 0.28 -23.33
CA PHE A 52 13.50 0.12 -22.35
C PHE A 52 13.27 -1.37 -22.10
N GLU A 53 13.27 -1.73 -20.82
CA GLU A 53 13.00 -3.08 -20.36
C GLU A 53 11.71 -3.06 -19.54
N PRO A 54 10.99 -4.20 -19.43
CA PRO A 54 9.88 -4.31 -18.49
C PRO A 54 10.31 -3.78 -17.13
N GLY A 55 9.50 -2.89 -16.55
CA GLY A 55 9.71 -2.44 -15.19
C GLY A 55 9.78 -3.63 -14.23
N PRO A 56 10.38 -3.47 -13.04
CA PRO A 56 10.27 -4.49 -12.01
C PRO A 56 8.78 -4.86 -11.88
N PRO A 57 8.45 -6.16 -11.82
CA PRO A 57 7.08 -6.57 -11.54
C PRO A 57 6.56 -5.75 -10.37
N PRO A 58 5.28 -5.32 -10.38
CA PRO A 58 4.66 -4.77 -9.18
C PRO A 58 5.01 -5.72 -8.03
N ALA A 59 5.45 -5.18 -6.90
CA ALA A 59 5.67 -6.02 -5.72
C ALA A 59 4.38 -6.80 -5.50
N GLU A 60 4.44 -8.13 -5.67
CA GLU A 60 3.30 -8.98 -5.37
C GLU A 60 3.01 -8.76 -3.88
N THR A 61 1.90 -8.11 -3.55
CA THR A 61 1.34 -8.16 -2.21
C THR A 61 1.13 -9.63 -1.92
N THR A 62 2.08 -10.23 -1.21
CA THR A 62 1.95 -11.60 -0.75
C THR A 62 0.75 -11.59 0.18
N GLU A 63 -0.41 -12.01 -0.29
CA GLU A 63 -1.64 -11.96 0.51
C GLU A 63 -1.39 -12.67 1.84
N ARG A 64 -1.49 -11.91 2.93
CA ARG A 64 -1.22 -12.38 4.30
C ARG A 64 -2.54 -12.75 4.96
N ASN A 65 -3.27 -13.65 4.31
CA ASN A 65 -4.61 -14.05 4.71
C ASN A 65 -4.61 -14.85 6.03
N VAL A 66 -5.42 -14.41 6.98
CA VAL A 66 -5.74 -15.11 8.22
C VAL A 66 -7.24 -15.25 8.40
N SER A 67 -7.68 -16.27 9.14
CA SER A 67 -9.08 -16.37 9.54
C SER A 67 -9.48 -15.16 10.39
N ARG A 68 -10.75 -14.75 10.32
CA ARG A 68 -11.30 -13.69 11.19
C ARG A 68 -11.02 -13.95 12.68
N LYS A 69 -11.16 -15.20 13.13
CA LYS A 69 -10.88 -15.59 14.51
C LYS A 69 -9.41 -15.32 14.85
N ALA A 70 -8.48 -15.74 13.99
CA ALA A 70 -7.07 -15.55 14.22
C ALA A 70 -6.68 -14.07 14.27
N PHE A 71 -7.28 -13.23 13.41
CA PHE A 71 -7.09 -11.78 13.49
C PHE A 71 -7.53 -11.23 14.85
N LEU A 72 -8.74 -11.55 15.32
CA LEU A 72 -9.23 -11.10 16.63
C LEU A 72 -8.40 -11.65 17.80
N SER A 73 -7.87 -12.88 17.68
CA SER A 73 -7.00 -13.49 18.69
C SER A 73 -5.59 -12.89 18.78
N ARG A 74 -5.20 -11.98 17.86
CA ARG A 74 -3.95 -11.20 17.98
C ARG A 74 -4.05 -10.01 18.94
N PHE A 75 -5.28 -9.61 19.29
CA PHE A 75 -5.53 -8.61 20.32
C PHE A 75 -5.54 -9.30 21.68
N THR A 76 -5.03 -8.61 22.69
CA THR A 76 -5.17 -9.05 24.08
C THR A 76 -6.60 -8.79 24.58
N ASP A 77 -7.02 -9.52 25.60
CA ASP A 77 -8.36 -9.32 26.18
C ASP A 77 -8.56 -7.88 26.70
N ALA A 78 -7.52 -7.27 27.27
CA ALA A 78 -7.56 -5.88 27.72
C ALA A 78 -7.78 -4.91 26.55
N GLU A 79 -7.05 -5.09 25.45
CA GLU A 79 -7.24 -4.27 24.23
C GLU A 79 -8.65 -4.46 23.65
N ALA A 80 -9.16 -5.69 23.63
CA ALA A 80 -10.51 -5.97 23.14
C ALA A 80 -11.58 -5.27 24.02
N ILE A 81 -11.40 -5.26 25.34
CA ILE A 81 -12.29 -4.55 26.28
C ILE A 81 -12.22 -3.04 26.06
N ASP A 82 -11.02 -2.47 25.92
CA ASP A 82 -10.85 -1.03 25.70
C ASP A 82 -11.46 -0.58 24.37
N ILE A 83 -11.33 -1.39 23.31
CA ILE A 83 -11.97 -1.15 22.01
C ILE A 83 -13.50 -1.23 22.15
N ASP A 84 -14.03 -2.22 22.87
CA ASP A 84 -15.47 -2.34 23.11
C ASP A 84 -16.02 -1.14 23.87
N LEU A 85 -15.37 -0.72 24.96
CA LEU A 85 -15.73 0.46 25.74
C LEU A 85 -15.68 1.74 24.90
N ALA A 86 -14.65 1.91 24.06
CA ALA A 86 -14.54 3.05 23.15
C ALA A 86 -15.60 3.05 22.05
N SER A 87 -16.16 1.88 21.74
CA SER A 87 -17.28 1.75 20.81
C SER A 87 -18.62 2.20 21.44
N ILE A 88 -18.70 2.43 22.75
CA ILE A 88 -19.93 2.86 23.43
C ILE A 88 -20.07 4.39 23.32
N GLY A 89 -21.13 4.86 22.67
CA GLY A 89 -21.46 6.28 22.60
C GLY A 89 -22.00 6.76 21.26
N ALA A 90 -22.50 8.00 21.23
CA ALA A 90 -23.10 8.62 20.05
C ALA A 90 -22.09 9.48 19.24
N THR A 91 -20.80 9.41 19.56
CA THR A 91 -19.77 10.20 18.87
C THR A 91 -19.36 9.57 17.54
N ARG A 92 -18.70 10.37 16.68
CA ARG A 92 -18.19 9.89 15.39
C ARG A 92 -17.08 8.86 15.60
N GLU A 93 -16.29 9.01 16.64
CA GLU A 93 -15.18 8.11 17.00
C GLU A 93 -15.73 6.73 17.37
N ALA A 94 -16.74 6.68 18.26
CA ALA A 94 -17.41 5.43 18.62
C ALA A 94 -18.09 4.77 17.41
N ALA A 95 -18.70 5.57 16.52
CA ALA A 95 -19.26 5.07 15.27
C ALA A 95 -18.20 4.51 14.30
N THR A 96 -17.01 5.11 14.24
CA THR A 96 -15.87 4.62 13.45
C THR A 96 -15.39 3.26 13.96
N VAL A 97 -15.24 3.09 15.29
CA VAL A 97 -14.87 1.82 15.90
C VAL A 97 -15.91 0.73 15.57
N ARG A 98 -17.20 1.02 15.76
CA ARG A 98 -18.28 0.07 15.42
C ARG A 98 -18.29 -0.30 13.94
N ARG A 99 -18.07 0.67 13.04
CA ARG A 99 -17.99 0.41 11.60
C ARG A 99 -16.82 -0.49 11.25
N TYR A 100 -15.66 -0.29 11.87
CA TYR A 100 -14.49 -1.15 11.70
C TYR A 100 -14.78 -2.57 12.19
N LEU A 101 -15.28 -2.73 13.41
CA LEU A 101 -15.65 -4.04 13.98
C LEU A 101 -16.67 -4.77 13.10
N SER A 102 -17.66 -4.06 12.55
CA SER A 102 -18.64 -4.65 11.63
C SER A 102 -18.01 -5.17 10.34
N LYS A 103 -16.99 -4.49 9.81
CA LYS A 103 -16.28 -4.95 8.60
C LYS A 103 -15.49 -6.21 8.89
N VAL A 104 -14.71 -6.22 9.97
CA VAL A 104 -13.96 -7.40 10.42
C VAL A 104 -14.91 -8.58 10.66
N ASN A 105 -16.08 -8.32 11.26
CA ASN A 105 -17.09 -9.35 11.50
C ASN A 105 -17.75 -9.88 10.21
N ALA A 106 -17.87 -9.07 9.16
CA ALA A 106 -18.45 -9.49 7.89
C ALA A 106 -17.43 -10.22 6.97
N ALA A 107 -16.13 -10.04 7.21
CA ALA A 107 -15.08 -10.61 6.38
C ALA A 107 -14.98 -12.14 6.54
N GLN A 108 -14.73 -12.85 5.43
CA GLN A 108 -14.47 -14.30 5.42
C GLN A 108 -13.03 -14.61 5.84
N HIS A 109 -12.08 -13.85 5.31
CA HIS A 109 -10.67 -13.82 5.68
C HIS A 109 -10.23 -12.37 5.84
N ILE A 110 -9.15 -12.14 6.58
CA ILE A 110 -8.52 -10.84 6.77
C ILE A 110 -7.13 -10.91 6.16
N ASP A 111 -6.82 -10.00 5.24
CA ASP A 111 -5.46 -9.85 4.73
C ASP A 111 -4.68 -8.86 5.60
N LEU A 112 -3.59 -9.29 6.23
CA LEU A 112 -2.74 -8.42 7.05
C LEU A 112 -1.86 -7.46 6.20
N ALA A 113 -1.72 -7.73 4.90
CA ALA A 113 -1.01 -6.88 3.95
C ALA A 113 -1.91 -5.84 3.29
N ASP A 114 -3.24 -5.93 3.46
CA ASP A 114 -4.19 -4.98 2.92
C ASP A 114 -4.08 -3.60 3.60
N ASP A 115 -4.00 -2.56 2.78
CA ASP A 115 -3.81 -1.18 3.23
C ASP A 115 -4.98 -0.69 4.09
N GLU A 116 -6.21 -1.12 3.79
CA GLU A 116 -7.37 -0.76 4.59
C GLU A 116 -7.29 -1.39 5.99
N THR A 117 -6.91 -2.67 6.07
CA THR A 117 -6.69 -3.40 7.32
C THR A 117 -5.58 -2.74 8.14
N ARG A 118 -4.45 -2.40 7.51
CA ARG A 118 -3.33 -1.71 8.17
C ARG A 118 -3.75 -0.35 8.72
N THR A 119 -4.42 0.45 7.89
CA THR A 119 -4.91 1.79 8.29
C THR A 119 -5.89 1.68 9.46
N GLY A 120 -6.77 0.68 9.46
CA GLY A 120 -7.72 0.46 10.55
C GLY A 120 -7.05 0.15 11.90
N VAL A 121 -6.08 -0.76 11.93
CA VAL A 121 -5.37 -1.11 13.17
C VAL A 121 -4.50 0.05 13.66
N GLN A 122 -3.83 0.77 12.75
CA GLN A 122 -3.05 1.96 13.11
C GLN A 122 -3.93 3.10 13.65
N ALA A 123 -5.17 3.24 13.17
CA ALA A 123 -6.11 4.20 13.72
C ALA A 123 -6.51 3.89 15.17
N LEU A 124 -6.61 2.60 15.53
CA LEU A 124 -6.87 2.19 16.93
C LEU A 124 -5.72 2.59 17.85
N GLU A 125 -4.48 2.43 17.39
CA GLU A 125 -3.29 2.89 18.11
C GLU A 125 -3.22 4.41 18.22
N ALA A 126 -3.49 5.14 17.13
CA ALA A 126 -3.53 6.60 17.15
C ALA A 126 -4.65 7.17 18.06
N ALA A 127 -5.75 6.42 18.21
CA ALA A 127 -6.83 6.74 19.14
C ALA A 127 -6.50 6.41 20.61
N GLY A 128 -5.34 5.81 20.88
CA GLY A 128 -4.92 5.39 22.22
C GLY A 128 -5.60 4.12 22.73
N LEU A 129 -6.26 3.37 21.85
CA LEU A 129 -6.91 2.08 22.19
C LEU A 129 -5.93 0.92 22.16
N LEU A 130 -4.78 1.10 21.50
CA LEU A 130 -3.65 0.18 21.52
C LEU A 130 -2.42 0.91 22.04
N GLN A 131 -1.53 0.18 22.72
CA GLN A 131 -0.24 0.74 23.14
C GLN A 131 0.64 1.05 21.91
N PRO A 132 1.54 2.05 21.99
CA PRO A 132 2.45 2.36 20.88
C PRO A 132 3.29 1.15 20.44
N GLY A 133 3.31 0.90 19.13
CA GLY A 133 3.95 -0.24 18.48
C GLY A 133 3.08 -1.51 18.39
N ARG A 134 1.89 -1.53 19.01
CA ARG A 134 1.02 -2.72 18.98
C ARG A 134 0.38 -2.96 17.62
N ALA A 135 0.08 -1.91 16.87
CA ALA A 135 -0.50 -2.08 15.54
C ALA A 135 0.43 -2.90 14.64
N LEU A 136 1.72 -2.59 14.64
CA LEU A 136 2.73 -3.33 13.89
C LEU A 136 2.91 -4.75 14.44
N ALA A 137 2.88 -4.95 15.75
CA ALA A 137 2.96 -6.29 16.32
C ALA A 137 1.76 -7.18 15.93
N ILE A 138 0.57 -6.61 15.74
CA ILE A 138 -0.62 -7.35 15.26
C ILE A 138 -0.49 -7.69 13.77
N LEU A 139 -0.05 -6.73 12.95
CA LEU A 139 -0.02 -6.86 11.49
C LEU A 139 1.21 -7.62 10.97
N ASP A 140 2.39 -7.36 11.54
CA ASP A 140 3.69 -7.78 10.98
C ASP A 140 4.27 -9.02 11.67
N ALA A 141 3.66 -9.49 12.77
CA ALA A 141 4.03 -10.77 13.37
C ALA A 141 3.89 -11.92 12.36
N PRO A 142 4.80 -12.91 12.37
CA PRO A 142 4.70 -14.08 11.51
C PRO A 142 3.33 -14.76 11.64
N ILE A 143 2.76 -15.20 10.51
CA ILE A 143 1.51 -15.96 10.52
C ILE A 143 1.83 -17.39 10.95
N GLU A 144 1.16 -17.86 12.00
CA GLU A 144 1.25 -19.23 12.46
C GLU A 144 0.30 -20.15 11.66
N PRO A 145 0.61 -21.45 11.51
CA PRO A 145 -0.25 -22.39 10.78
C PRO A 145 -1.69 -22.47 11.30
N LYS A 146 -1.91 -22.22 12.60
CA LYS A 146 -3.24 -22.22 13.23
C LYS A 146 -4.13 -21.04 12.81
N GLU A 147 -3.55 -20.07 12.11
CA GLU A 147 -4.19 -18.80 11.78
C GLU A 147 -4.68 -18.73 10.35
N LEU A 148 -4.25 -19.67 9.51
CA LEU A 148 -4.69 -19.82 8.14
C LEU A 148 -6.21 -20.09 8.10
N PRO A 149 -6.92 -19.54 7.10
CA PRO A 149 -8.37 -19.70 6.93
C PRO A 149 -8.82 -21.14 6.67
#